data_AF-A0A932XKB4-F1
#
_entry.id   AF-A0A932XKB4-F1
#
_cell.length_a   1.000
_cell.length_b   1.000
_cell.length_c   1.000
_cell.angle_alpha   90.00
_cell.angle_beta   90.00
_cell.angle_gamma   90.00
#
_symmetry.space_group_name_H-M   'P 1'
#
loop_
_entity.id
_entity.type
_entity.pdbx_description
1 polymer ?
#
loop_
_entity_poly.entity_id
_entity_poly.type
_entity_poly.pdbx_seq_one_letter_code
_entity_poly.pdbx_strand_id
1 'polypeptide(L)' 'MLYTFEDGSTFVIKVQGTTTADPGGKVSWFKGTFSFIQGSGRFAGIQGSGSYTGKRLAPLAAGAEAYNDFTATYTVSSR' A
#
# COMPACT_ATOMS: atom_id res chain seq x y z
N MET A 1 -1.23 -5.27 -4.88
CA MET A 1 -2.46 -4.48 -4.68
C MET A 1 -2.67 -3.58 -5.88
N LEU A 2 -3.89 -3.52 -6.41
CA LEU A 2 -4.27 -2.68 -7.56
C LEU A 2 -4.93 -1.39 -7.07
N TYR A 3 -4.49 -0.26 -7.60
CA TYR A 3 -5.12 1.04 -7.40
C TYR A 3 -5.69 1.52 -8.73
N THR A 4 -6.93 2.01 -8.68
CA THR A 4 -7.67 2.55 -9.84
C THR A 4 -8.08 3.97 -9.53
N PHE A 5 -7.87 4.87 -10.48
CA PHE A 5 -8.18 6.29 -10.37
C PHE A 5 -9.39 6.65 -11.22
N GLU A 6 -10.02 7.80 -10.93
CA GLU A 6 -11.24 8.27 -11.63
C GLU A 6 -11.04 8.45 -13.14
N ASP A 7 -9.82 8.76 -13.58
CA ASP A 7 -9.44 8.88 -14.99
C ASP A 7 -9.24 7.51 -15.70
N GLY A 8 -9.45 6.41 -14.98
CA GLY A 8 -9.21 5.04 -15.45
C GLY A 8 -7.74 4.62 -15.43
N SER A 9 -6.81 5.49 -15.03
CA SER A 9 -5.42 5.11 -14.83
C SER A 9 -5.30 4.12 -13.66
N THR A 10 -4.32 3.23 -13.72
CA THR A 10 -4.07 2.24 -12.66
C THR A 10 -2.59 2.11 -12.34
N PHE A 11 -2.29 1.62 -11.14
CA PHE A 11 -1.00 0.98 -10.87
C PHE A 11 -1.13 -0.19 -9.92
N VAL A 12 -0.17 -1.11 -10.00
CA VAL A 12 -0.05 -2.26 -9.12
C VAL A 12 1.23 -2.13 -8.31
N ILE A 13 1.10 -2.32 -7.00
CA ILE A 13 2.24 -2.45 -6.08
C ILE A 13 2.39 -3.88 -5.57
N LYS A 14 3.63 -4.32 -5.39
CA LYS A 14 3.99 -5.49 -4.58
C LYS A 14 4.39 -5.01 -3.19
N VAL A 15 3.75 -5.53 -2.15
CA VAL A 15 4.04 -5.18 -0.75
C VAL A 15 4.82 -6.30 -0.08
N GLN A 16 5.74 -5.95 0.80
CA GLN A 16 6.42 -6.87 1.71
C GLN A 16 6.53 -6.21 3.07
N GLY A 17 6.06 -6.87 4.12
CA GLY A 17 6.06 -6.28 5.45
C GLY A 17 5.65 -7.25 6.53
N THR A 18 5.60 -6.74 7.74
CA THR A 18 5.21 -7.49 8.93
C THR A 18 4.00 -6.84 9.59
N THR A 19 3.25 -7.68 10.30
CA THR A 19 2.16 -7.25 11.19
C THR A 19 2.53 -7.66 12.61
N THR A 20 2.46 -6.73 13.54
CA THR A 20 2.57 -7.01 14.98
C THR A 20 1.24 -6.70 15.64
N ALA A 21 0.78 -7.57 16.54
CA ALA A 21 -0.44 -7.36 17.31
C ALA A 21 -0.10 -7.20 18.79
N ASP A 22 -0.95 -6.47 19.53
CA ASP A 22 -0.88 -6.46 20.99
C ASP A 22 -1.21 -7.86 21.54
N PRO A 23 -0.87 -8.18 22.80
CA PRO A 23 -1.12 -9.51 23.38
C PRO A 23 -2.60 -9.94 23.34
N GLY A 24 -3.53 -8.98 23.33
CA GLY A 24 -4.97 -9.23 23.23
C GLY A 24 -5.51 -9.29 21.80
N GLY A 25 -4.66 -9.08 20.80
CA GLY A 25 -5.01 -9.04 19.38
C GLY A 25 -5.98 -7.92 19.00
N LYS A 26 -6.27 -6.95 19.87
CA LYS A 26 -7.22 -5.85 19.68
C LYS A 26 -6.66 -4.74 18.81
N VAL A 27 -5.35 -4.59 18.78
CA VAL A 27 -4.65 -3.58 17.98
C VAL A 27 -3.55 -4.28 17.20
N SER A 28 -3.44 -3.95 15.92
CA SER A 28 -2.33 -4.41 15.08
C SER A 28 -1.66 -3.24 14.38
N TRP A 29 -0.35 -3.32 14.23
CA TRP A 29 0.48 -2.38 13.50
C TRP A 29 1.06 -3.07 12.27
N PHE A 30 1.09 -2.34 11.16
CA PHE A 30 1.66 -2.79 9.89
C PHE A 30 2.91 -1.96 9.61
N LYS A 31 3.95 -2.59 9.08
CA LYS A 31 5.11 -1.88 8.55
C LYS A 31 5.73 -2.69 7.42
N GLY A 32 6.12 -2.01 6.36
CA GLY A 32 6.83 -2.67 5.27
C GLY A 32 7.32 -1.74 4.18
N THR A 33 7.75 -2.36 3.11
CA THR A 33 8.14 -1.73 1.86
C THR A 33 7.22 -2.17 0.73
N PHE A 34 7.23 -1.41 -0.36
CA PHE A 34 6.55 -1.80 -1.58
C PHE A 34 7.30 -1.32 -2.81
N SER A 35 7.04 -1.96 -3.95
CA SER A 35 7.51 -1.52 -5.26
C SER A 35 6.37 -1.42 -6.25
N PHE A 36 6.45 -0.46 -7.17
CA PHE A 36 5.57 -0.42 -8.34
C PHE A 36 6.01 -1.51 -9.31
N ILE A 37 5.06 -2.31 -9.80
CA ILE A 37 5.35 -3.42 -10.73
C ILE A 37 4.66 -3.25 -12.08
N GLN A 38 3.61 -2.43 -12.16
CA GLN A 38 2.88 -2.14 -13.39
C GLN A 38 2.06 -0.86 -13.23
N GLY A 39 1.85 -0.12 -14.33
CA GLY A 39 0.91 0.99 -14.39
C GLY A 39 0.31 1.20 -15.77
N SER A 40 -0.81 1.90 -15.84
CA SER A 40 -1.53 2.27 -17.06
C SER A 40 -1.87 3.77 -17.07
N GLY A 41 -2.29 4.29 -18.23
CA GLY A 41 -2.66 5.70 -18.37
C GLY A 41 -1.51 6.62 -17.98
N ARG A 42 -1.77 7.57 -17.07
CA ARG A 42 -0.75 8.51 -16.57
C ARG A 42 0.38 7.86 -15.76
N PHE A 43 0.27 6.57 -15.43
CA PHE A 43 1.28 5.79 -14.71
C PHE A 43 1.93 4.71 -15.60
N ALA A 44 1.75 4.77 -16.93
CA ALA A 44 2.41 3.84 -17.84
C ALA A 44 3.95 3.92 -17.69
N GLY A 45 4.59 2.77 -17.46
CA GLY A 45 6.04 2.71 -17.23
C GLY A 45 6.51 3.22 -15.86
N ILE A 46 5.60 3.38 -14.89
CA ILE A 46 5.96 3.75 -13.52
C ILE A 46 6.99 2.79 -12.92
N GLN A 47 8.01 3.36 -12.29
CA GLN A 47 9.03 2.62 -11.54
C GLN A 47 9.31 3.33 -10.23
N GLY A 48 9.61 2.57 -9.19
CA GLY A 48 9.93 3.13 -7.89
C GLY A 48 9.54 2.21 -6.75
N SER A 49 9.77 2.69 -5.54
CA SER A 49 9.48 1.97 -4.32
C SER A 49 9.19 2.94 -3.18
N GLY A 50 8.68 2.39 -2.10
CA GLY A 50 8.32 3.15 -0.92
C GLY A 50 8.23 2.28 0.31
N SER A 51 7.80 2.92 1.39
CA SER A 51 7.49 2.28 2.65
C SER A 51 6.05 2.58 3.04
N TYR A 52 5.51 1.71 3.88
CA TYR A 52 4.22 1.94 4.50
C TYR A 52 4.26 1.60 5.97
N THR A 53 3.44 2.31 6.72
CA THR A 53 3.05 1.97 8.09
C THR A 53 1.55 1.98 8.19
N GLY A 54 0.99 1.28 9.15
CA GLY A 54 -0.45 1.36 9.36
C GLY A 54 -0.84 0.82 10.72
N LYS A 55 -2.12 0.98 11.03
CA LYS A 55 -2.69 0.50 12.27
C LYS A 55 -4.13 0.09 12.06
N ARG A 56 -4.52 -0.99 12.74
CA ARG A 56 -5.89 -1.46 12.89
C ARG A 56 -6.26 -1.38 14.37
N LEU A 57 -7.42 -0.80 14.66
CA LEU A 57 -7.93 -0.60 16.03
C LEU A 57 -9.00 -1.62 16.42
N ALA A 58 -8.95 -2.81 15.84
CA ALA A 58 -9.86 -3.90 16.19
C ALA A 58 -9.18 -5.26 15.98
N PRO A 59 -9.75 -6.32 16.60
CA PRO A 59 -9.33 -7.68 16.34
C PRO A 59 -9.22 -8.04 14.86
N LEU A 60 -8.24 -8.89 14.56
CA LEU A 60 -8.17 -9.58 13.28
C LEU A 60 -9.50 -10.35 13.08
N ALA A 61 -10.05 -10.31 11.86
CA ALA A 61 -11.36 -10.84 11.46
C ALA A 61 -12.63 -10.06 11.86
N ALA A 62 -12.56 -9.05 12.75
CA ALA A 62 -13.70 -8.14 12.96
C ALA A 62 -13.75 -7.09 11.84
N GLY A 63 -14.92 -6.82 11.23
CA GLY A 63 -15.06 -5.70 10.30
C GLY A 63 -14.67 -4.39 10.98
N ALA A 64 -13.59 -3.76 10.55
CA ALA A 64 -13.02 -2.61 11.25
C ALA A 64 -12.21 -1.72 10.33
N GLU A 65 -12.16 -0.45 10.70
CA GLU A 65 -11.31 0.53 10.05
C GLU A 65 -9.83 0.27 10.34
N ALA A 66 -9.01 0.48 9.32
CA ALA A 66 -7.57 0.50 9.41
C ALA A 66 -7.06 1.64 8.53
N TYR A 67 -6.00 2.30 8.97
CA TYR A 67 -5.30 3.27 8.14
C TYR A 67 -3.93 2.71 7.73
N ASN A 68 -3.48 3.13 6.57
CA ASN A 68 -2.14 2.86 6.06
C ASN A 68 -1.59 4.15 5.47
N ASP A 69 -0.44 4.57 5.96
CA ASP A 69 0.32 5.70 5.45
C ASP A 69 1.38 5.14 4.50
N PHE A 70 1.30 5.55 3.24
CA PHE A 70 2.24 5.15 2.19
C PHE A 70 3.08 6.36 1.77
N THR A 71 4.40 6.18 1.74
CA THR A 71 5.34 7.16 1.20
C THR A 71 6.18 6.49 0.13
N ALA A 72 6.27 7.08 -1.06
CA ALA A 72 7.08 6.56 -2.15
C ALA A 72 7.75 7.65 -2.98
N THR A 73 8.88 7.26 -3.56
CA THR A 73 9.51 7.98 -4.66
C THR A 73 9.34 7.15 -5.92
N TYR A 74 8.88 7.78 -6.99
CA TYR A 74 8.68 7.13 -8.27
C TYR A 74 9.06 8.02 -9.44
N THR A 75 9.36 7.39 -10.56
CA THR A 75 9.47 8.02 -11.86
C THR A 75 8.37 7.47 -12.76
N VAL A 76 7.91 8.32 -13.67
CA VAL A 76 7.10 7.91 -14.81
C VAL A 76 7.83 8.42 -16.04
N SER A 77 8.13 7.54 -16.98
CA SER A 77 8.71 7.97 -18.24
C SER A 77 7.67 8.78 -19.00
N SER A 78 7.91 10.08 -19.16
CA SER A 78 7.20 10.86 -20.17
C SER A 78 7.65 10.35 -21.54
N ARG A 79 6.72 9.79 -22.31
CA ARG A 79 6.91 9.67 -23.75
C ARG A 79 6.63 11.01 -24.40
#